data_AF-A0AAW8KU99-F1
#
_entry.id   AF-A0AAW8KU99-F1
#
_cell.length_a   1.000
_cell.length_b   1.000
_cell.length_c   1.000
_cell.angle_alpha   90.00
_cell.angle_beta   90.00
_cell.angle_gamma   90.00
#
_symmetry.space_group_name_H-M   'P 1'
#
loop_
_entity.id
_entity.type
_entity.pdbx_description
1 polymer ?
#
loop_
_entity_poly.entity_id
_entity_poly.type
_entity_poly.pdbx_seq_one_letter_code
_entity_poly.pdbx_strand_id
1 'polypeptide(L)'
;VAQDLVKQGFRVIRPEVRGIGLSRGPMEKLHIQDYGNDVAAVIEHFKAGPAIVVGHAWGNFPTRMVATQRPDLVKGVVLAGASAGKVPEGYKGKPIGPEIREAIDNAGNEELPEAKRIEYLKRAFFAPMNDPRVWLTGWHHEAHDAQGYARNNTPVDDYFAAGKA
;
A
#
# COMPACT_ATOMS: atom_id res chain seq x y z
N VAL A 1 7.75 12.81 9.96
CA VAL A 1 6.35 12.36 10.10
C VAL A 1 6.10 11.59 11.39
N ALA A 2 6.49 10.31 11.52
CA ALA A 2 6.14 9.51 12.72
C ALA A 2 6.64 10.11 14.04
N GLN A 3 7.90 10.56 14.09
CA GLN A 3 8.46 11.23 15.26
C GLN A 3 7.73 12.54 15.59
N ASP A 4 7.29 13.28 14.57
CA ASP A 4 6.56 14.54 14.78
C ASP A 4 5.16 14.28 15.34
N LEU A 5 4.47 13.24 14.86
CA LEU A 5 3.19 12.80 15.43
C LEU A 5 3.34 12.40 16.89
N VAL A 6 4.41 11.67 17.25
CA VAL A 6 4.71 11.33 18.65
C VAL A 6 4.94 12.58 19.50
N LYS A 7 5.71 13.55 19.00
CA LYS A 7 5.93 14.84 19.68
C LYS A 7 4.63 15.62 19.91
N GLN A 8 3.65 15.46 19.02
CA GLN A 8 2.31 16.04 19.15
C GLN A 8 1.37 15.20 20.04
N GLY A 9 1.87 14.17 20.72
CA GLY A 9 1.12 13.37 21.69
C GLY A 9 0.37 12.18 21.10
N PHE A 10 0.55 11.86 19.81
CA PHE A 10 -0.06 10.67 19.21
C PHE A 10 0.73 9.40 19.53
N ARG A 11 0.00 8.30 19.82
CA ARG A 11 0.57 6.95 19.75
C ARG A 11 0.62 6.52 18.29
N VAL A 12 1.82 6.18 17.78
CA VAL A 12 2.04 5.78 16.39
C VAL A 12 2.44 4.31 16.31
N ILE A 13 1.69 3.52 15.55
CA ILE A 13 1.96 2.09 15.29
C ILE A 13 2.31 1.93 13.80
N ARG A 14 3.41 1.25 13.50
CA ARG A 14 3.92 1.06 12.12
C ARG A 14 4.21 -0.43 11.87
N PRO A 15 3.17 -1.25 11.64
CA PRO A 15 3.38 -2.67 11.39
C PRO A 15 4.05 -2.87 10.03
N GLU A 16 4.92 -3.88 9.94
CA GLU A 16 5.36 -4.43 8.67
C GLU A 16 4.26 -5.34 8.12
N VAL A 17 3.99 -5.28 6.81
CA VAL A 17 3.05 -6.19 6.16
C VAL A 17 3.61 -7.61 6.11
N ARG A 18 2.74 -8.62 5.99
CA ARG A 18 3.14 -10.01 5.78
C ARG A 18 4.20 -10.15 4.67
N GLY A 19 5.22 -10.97 4.92
CA GLY A 19 6.35 -11.17 4.02
C GLY A 19 7.48 -10.13 4.15
N ILE A 20 7.36 -9.17 5.07
CA ILE A 20 8.41 -8.19 5.37
C ILE A 20 8.88 -8.37 6.83
N GLY A 21 10.20 -8.28 7.02
CA GLY A 21 10.89 -8.37 8.31
C GLY A 21 10.45 -9.57 9.16
N LEU A 22 9.74 -9.33 10.27
CA LEU A 22 9.25 -10.40 11.16
C LEU A 22 7.77 -10.79 10.94
N SER A 23 7.05 -10.05 10.10
CA SER A 23 5.64 -10.36 9.80
C SER A 23 5.53 -11.60 8.92
N ARG A 24 4.65 -12.54 9.33
CA ARG A 24 4.42 -13.82 8.65
C ARG A 24 2.92 -14.04 8.46
N GLY A 25 2.57 -14.85 7.47
CA GLY A 25 1.20 -15.25 7.17
C GLY A 25 1.13 -15.95 5.81
N PRO A 26 -0.05 -16.47 5.42
CA PRO A 26 -0.25 -16.95 4.06
C PRO A 26 0.06 -15.85 3.04
N MET A 27 0.79 -16.20 1.98
CA MET A 27 1.21 -15.26 0.92
C MET A 27 0.58 -15.56 -0.44
N GLU A 28 -0.14 -16.68 -0.57
CA GLU A 28 -0.78 -17.10 -1.81
C GLU A 28 -2.28 -16.79 -1.82
N LYS A 29 -2.84 -16.51 -3.00
CA LYS A 29 -4.28 -16.37 -3.24
C LYS A 29 -4.98 -15.35 -2.33
N LEU A 30 -4.24 -14.31 -1.95
CA LEU A 30 -4.75 -13.26 -1.08
C LEU A 30 -5.68 -12.31 -1.81
N HIS A 31 -6.55 -11.67 -1.03
CA HIS A 31 -7.39 -10.54 -1.42
C HIS A 31 -7.04 -9.33 -0.54
N ILE A 32 -7.49 -8.12 -0.92
CA ILE A 32 -7.25 -6.91 -0.12
C ILE A 32 -7.91 -7.03 1.26
N GLN A 33 -9.00 -7.80 1.39
CA GLN A 33 -9.64 -8.17 2.64
C GLN A 33 -8.65 -8.79 3.64
N ASP A 34 -7.73 -9.65 3.18
CA ASP A 34 -6.75 -10.29 4.05
C ASP A 34 -5.79 -9.27 4.67
N TYR A 35 -5.36 -8.28 3.87
CA TYR A 35 -4.52 -7.20 4.37
C TYR A 35 -5.30 -6.18 5.21
N GLY A 36 -6.60 -5.98 4.94
CA GLY A 36 -7.49 -5.22 5.82
C GLY A 36 -7.62 -5.88 7.21
N ASN A 37 -7.74 -7.20 7.24
CA ASN A 37 -7.77 -8.00 8.46
C ASN A 37 -6.44 -7.93 9.24
N ASP A 38 -5.29 -7.89 8.56
CA ASP A 38 -4.00 -7.66 9.23
C ASP A 38 -3.97 -6.32 9.97
N VAL A 39 -4.47 -5.26 9.32
CA VAL A 39 -4.54 -3.93 9.95
C VAL A 39 -5.49 -3.95 11.15
N ALA A 40 -6.66 -4.60 11.02
CA ALA A 40 -7.61 -4.77 12.12
C ALA A 40 -6.96 -5.50 13.31
N ALA A 41 -6.27 -6.61 13.05
CA ALA A 41 -5.59 -7.41 14.07
C ALA A 41 -4.53 -6.59 14.83
N VAL A 42 -3.79 -5.73 14.14
CA VAL A 42 -2.82 -4.82 14.78
C VAL A 42 -3.53 -3.81 15.69
N ILE A 43 -4.62 -3.19 15.22
CA ILE A 43 -5.38 -2.21 16.01
C ILE A 43 -5.95 -2.87 17.28
N GLU A 44 -6.51 -4.06 17.15
CA GLU A 44 -7.10 -4.81 18.26
C GLU A 44 -6.06 -5.28 19.26
N HIS A 45 -4.95 -5.85 18.79
CA HIS A 45 -3.85 -6.32 19.64
C HIS A 45 -3.34 -5.21 20.56
N PHE A 46 -3.18 -4.00 20.03
CA PHE A 46 -2.73 -2.85 20.79
C PHE A 46 -3.84 -2.07 21.50
N LYS A 47 -5.11 -2.50 21.38
CA LYS A 47 -6.30 -1.82 21.89
C LYS A 47 -6.31 -0.34 21.51
N ALA A 48 -6.02 -0.06 20.25
CA ALA A 48 -5.77 1.29 19.73
C ALA A 48 -6.98 1.89 18.98
N GLY A 49 -8.11 1.17 18.92
CA GLY A 49 -9.32 1.61 18.23
C GLY A 49 -10.18 2.59 19.04
N PRO A 50 -10.96 3.46 18.38
CA PRO A 50 -10.93 3.71 16.94
C PRO A 50 -9.70 4.57 16.54
N ALA A 51 -8.96 4.13 15.52
CA ALA A 51 -7.69 4.72 15.10
C ALA A 51 -7.79 5.52 13.80
N ILE A 52 -6.91 6.51 13.60
CA ILE A 52 -6.67 7.10 12.28
C ILE A 52 -5.71 6.19 11.53
N VAL A 53 -6.12 5.65 10.39
CA VAL A 53 -5.31 4.71 9.59
C VAL A 53 -4.71 5.42 8.38
N VAL A 54 -3.39 5.35 8.23
CA VAL A 54 -2.66 6.03 7.15
C VAL A 54 -2.17 5.00 6.14
N GLY A 55 -2.65 5.10 4.91
CA GLY A 55 -2.24 4.28 3.77
C GLY A 55 -1.39 5.06 2.78
N HIS A 56 -0.11 4.73 2.68
CA HIS A 56 0.79 5.32 1.69
C HIS A 56 1.03 4.37 0.50
N ALA A 57 0.96 4.90 -0.73
CA ALA A 57 1.14 4.15 -1.96
C ALA A 57 0.27 2.87 -1.95
N TRP A 58 0.85 1.67 -2.00
CA TRP A 58 0.08 0.43 -1.94
C TRP A 58 -0.76 0.28 -0.65
N GLY A 59 -0.28 0.80 0.49
CA GLY A 59 -0.99 0.74 1.77
C GLY A 59 -2.37 1.45 1.77
N ASN A 60 -2.68 2.24 0.75
CA ASN A 60 -4.00 2.84 0.57
C ASN A 60 -5.11 1.76 0.42
N PHE A 61 -4.82 0.63 -0.22
CA PHE A 61 -5.83 -0.41 -0.49
C PHE A 61 -6.32 -1.09 0.81
N PRO A 62 -5.45 -1.68 1.65
CA PRO A 62 -5.89 -2.25 2.92
C PRO A 62 -6.44 -1.21 3.90
N THR A 63 -5.97 0.05 3.84
CA THR A 63 -6.50 1.14 4.68
C THR A 63 -7.98 1.40 4.39
N ARG A 64 -8.36 1.47 3.11
CA ARG A 64 -9.78 1.63 2.75
C ARG A 64 -10.58 0.37 3.09
N MET A 65 -10.01 -0.80 2.88
CA MET A 65 -10.66 -2.08 3.19
C MET A 65 -10.98 -2.24 4.67
N VAL A 66 -10.03 -1.98 5.58
CA VAL A 66 -10.28 -2.08 7.03
C VAL A 66 -11.34 -1.07 7.47
N ALA A 67 -11.37 0.13 6.88
CA ALA A 67 -12.41 1.12 7.16
C ALA A 67 -13.81 0.65 6.70
N THR A 68 -13.89 -0.08 5.58
CA THR A 68 -15.14 -0.72 5.13
C THR A 68 -15.57 -1.87 6.03
N GLN A 69 -14.66 -2.79 6.36
CA GLN A 69 -14.99 -4.04 7.07
C GLN A 69 -15.17 -3.83 8.57
N ARG A 70 -14.39 -2.90 9.16
CA ARG A 70 -14.29 -2.67 10.61
C ARG A 70 -14.40 -1.17 10.94
N PRO A 71 -15.53 -0.52 10.60
CA PRO A 71 -15.73 0.90 10.92
C PRO A 71 -15.72 1.19 12.43
N ASP A 72 -15.93 0.17 13.27
CA ASP A 72 -15.77 0.25 14.73
C ASP A 72 -14.32 0.49 15.17
N LEU A 73 -13.34 0.07 14.36
CA LEU A 73 -11.90 0.21 14.64
C LEU A 73 -11.27 1.44 14.00
N VAL A 74 -11.96 2.12 13.08
CA VAL A 74 -11.40 3.20 12.26
C VAL A 74 -12.14 4.50 12.51
N LYS A 75 -11.42 5.51 13.02
CA LYS A 75 -11.91 6.87 13.23
C LYS A 75 -11.88 7.73 11.96
N GLY A 76 -11.00 7.39 11.03
CA GLY A 76 -10.79 8.11 9.78
C GLY A 76 -9.58 7.56 9.03
N VAL A 77 -9.47 7.89 7.75
CA VAL A 77 -8.37 7.44 6.88
C VAL A 77 -7.59 8.60 6.29
N VAL A 78 -6.29 8.38 6.08
CA VAL A 78 -5.43 9.27 5.29
C VAL A 78 -4.81 8.46 4.15
N LEU A 79 -5.05 8.87 2.91
CA LEU A 79 -4.53 8.21 1.71
C LEU A 79 -3.47 9.11 1.06
N ALA A 80 -2.21 8.66 1.06
CA ALA A 80 -1.08 9.44 0.55
C ALA A 80 -0.42 8.73 -0.65
N GLY A 81 -0.18 9.44 -1.75
CA GLY A 81 0.37 8.84 -2.98
C GLY A 81 -0.50 7.68 -3.50
N ALA A 82 -1.82 7.77 -3.31
CA ALA A 82 -2.75 6.68 -3.52
C ALA A 82 -3.25 6.60 -4.97
N SER A 83 -3.45 5.37 -5.46
CA SER A 83 -4.23 5.14 -6.67
C SER A 83 -5.69 4.91 -6.29
N ALA A 84 -6.61 5.57 -7.00
CA ALA A 84 -8.04 5.35 -6.83
C ALA A 84 -8.40 3.86 -7.03
N GLY A 85 -7.67 3.15 -7.89
CA GLY A 85 -7.93 1.75 -8.27
C GLY A 85 -9.17 1.57 -9.15
N LYS A 86 -9.96 2.64 -9.34
CA LYS A 86 -11.17 2.68 -10.15
C LYS A 86 -10.97 3.68 -11.29
N VAL A 87 -11.58 3.39 -12.43
CA VAL A 87 -11.64 4.28 -13.59
C VAL A 87 -13.08 4.74 -13.83
N PRO A 88 -13.30 5.87 -14.51
CA PRO A 88 -14.65 6.31 -14.88
C PRO A 88 -15.41 5.26 -15.68
N GLU A 89 -16.74 5.27 -15.56
CA GLU A 89 -17.61 4.41 -16.35
C GLU A 89 -17.38 4.63 -17.86
N GLY A 90 -17.33 3.55 -18.62
CA GLY A 90 -17.05 3.58 -20.07
C GLY A 90 -15.57 3.73 -20.44
N TYR A 91 -14.66 3.99 -19.49
CA TYR A 91 -13.22 4.00 -19.76
C TYR A 91 -12.67 2.57 -19.90
N LYS A 92 -11.98 2.28 -21.00
CA LYS A 92 -11.48 0.94 -21.34
C LYS A 92 -10.04 0.64 -20.86
N GLY A 93 -9.38 1.61 -20.22
CA GLY A 93 -8.01 1.45 -19.73
C GLY A 93 -7.93 1.02 -18.26
N LYS A 94 -6.71 0.84 -17.77
CA LYS A 94 -6.43 0.57 -16.34
C LYS A 94 -6.21 1.89 -15.57
N PRO A 95 -6.40 1.90 -14.24
CA PRO A 95 -6.11 3.08 -13.41
C PRO A 95 -4.65 3.56 -13.50
N ILE A 96 -3.73 2.66 -13.83
CA ILE A 96 -2.31 2.95 -14.05
C ILE A 96 -1.98 2.48 -15.46
N GLY A 97 -1.48 3.40 -16.30
CA GLY A 97 -1.08 3.12 -17.67
C GLY A 97 0.07 2.11 -17.76
N PRO A 98 0.21 1.40 -18.91
CA PRO A 98 1.15 0.29 -19.05
C PRO A 98 2.61 0.70 -18.79
N GLU A 99 3.05 1.85 -19.29
CA GLU A 99 4.44 2.34 -19.06
C GLU A 99 4.75 2.56 -17.58
N ILE A 100 3.82 3.18 -16.84
CA ILE A 100 4.01 3.43 -15.41
C ILE A 100 3.91 2.12 -14.63
N ARG A 101 3.02 1.20 -15.04
CA ARG A 101 2.90 -0.12 -14.43
C ARG A 101 4.20 -0.91 -14.55
N GLU A 102 4.77 -0.97 -15.75
CA GLU A 102 6.06 -1.60 -16.03
C GLU A 102 7.17 -1.02 -15.14
N ALA A 103 7.24 0.31 -15.03
CA ALA A 103 8.22 0.96 -14.18
C ALA A 103 8.04 0.62 -12.69
N ILE A 104 6.80 0.57 -12.18
CA ILE A 104 6.53 0.19 -10.79
C ILE A 104 6.92 -1.28 -10.54
N ASP A 105 6.60 -2.18 -11.47
CA ASP A 105 6.87 -3.62 -11.33
C ASP A 105 8.37 -3.93 -11.38
N ASN A 106 9.15 -3.16 -12.14
CA ASN A 106 10.56 -3.46 -12.39
C ASN A 106 11.58 -2.57 -11.67
N ALA A 107 11.15 -1.50 -10.98
CA ALA A 107 12.05 -0.60 -10.27
C ALA A 107 12.94 -1.32 -9.23
N GLY A 108 12.40 -2.36 -8.60
CA GLY A 108 13.09 -3.20 -7.63
C GLY A 108 13.73 -4.47 -8.19
N ASN A 109 13.61 -4.75 -9.49
CA ASN A 109 14.06 -6.03 -10.07
C ASN A 109 15.60 -6.09 -10.18
N GLU A 110 16.24 -6.76 -9.24
CA GLU A 110 17.71 -6.89 -9.15
C GLU A 110 18.36 -7.64 -10.33
N GLU A 111 17.57 -8.37 -11.14
CA GLU A 111 18.05 -8.99 -12.38
C GLU A 111 18.33 -7.96 -13.49
N LEU A 112 17.77 -6.75 -13.37
CA LEU A 112 17.98 -5.67 -14.32
C LEU A 112 19.21 -4.80 -13.96
N PRO A 113 19.91 -4.24 -14.98
CA PRO A 113 20.97 -3.28 -14.74
C PRO A 113 20.51 -2.11 -13.86
N GLU A 114 21.36 -1.67 -12.93
CA GLU A 114 21.07 -0.55 -12.02
C GLU A 114 20.59 0.70 -12.78
N ALA A 115 21.23 1.03 -13.90
CA ALA A 115 20.85 2.17 -14.74
C ALA A 115 19.38 2.08 -15.21
N LYS A 116 18.89 0.88 -15.53
CA LYS A 116 17.49 0.66 -15.94
C LYS A 116 16.55 0.77 -14.74
N ARG A 117 16.93 0.24 -13.59
CA ARG A 117 16.17 0.42 -12.34
C ARG A 117 16.07 1.90 -11.94
N ILE A 118 17.14 2.68 -12.10
CA ILE A 118 17.15 4.14 -11.88
C ILE A 118 16.17 4.85 -12.83
N GLU A 119 16.13 4.45 -14.11
CA GLU A 119 15.15 4.98 -15.08
C GLU A 119 13.72 4.71 -14.60
N TYR A 120 13.42 3.49 -14.17
CA TYR A 120 12.11 3.13 -13.63
C TYR A 120 11.75 3.87 -12.35
N LEU A 121 12.69 4.01 -11.41
CA LEU A 121 12.48 4.77 -10.17
C LEU A 121 12.14 6.24 -10.47
N LYS A 122 12.89 6.88 -11.37
CA LYS A 122 12.61 8.26 -11.81
C LYS A 122 11.24 8.37 -12.48
N ARG A 123 10.86 7.38 -13.29
CA ARG A 123 9.59 7.40 -14.01
C ARG A 123 8.40 7.22 -13.09
N ALA A 124 8.50 6.33 -12.10
CA ALA A 124 7.36 5.91 -11.29
C ALA A 124 7.23 6.67 -9.95
N PHE A 125 8.32 7.10 -9.33
CA PHE A 125 8.30 7.49 -7.90
C PHE A 125 8.96 8.82 -7.56
N PHE A 126 9.90 9.31 -8.38
CA PHE A 126 10.72 10.48 -8.02
C PHE A 126 10.45 11.68 -8.92
N ALA A 127 10.20 12.83 -8.32
CA ALA A 127 10.17 14.11 -9.04
C ALA A 127 11.58 14.46 -9.57
N PRO A 128 11.68 15.29 -10.63
CA PRO A 128 12.97 15.79 -11.11
C PRO A 128 13.85 16.34 -9.97
N MET A 129 15.16 16.20 -10.12
CA MET A 129 16.19 16.64 -9.15
C MET A 129 16.30 15.82 -7.84
N ASN A 130 15.47 14.82 -7.61
CA ASN A 130 15.63 13.91 -6.46
C ASN A 130 16.48 12.68 -6.85
N ASP A 131 17.33 12.22 -5.94
CA ASP A 131 18.16 11.02 -6.17
C ASP A 131 17.36 9.74 -5.87
N PRO A 132 17.06 8.91 -6.89
CA PRO A 132 16.29 7.67 -6.69
C PRO A 132 17.11 6.54 -6.04
N ARG A 133 18.45 6.67 -5.95
CA ARG A 133 19.32 5.57 -5.50
C ARG A 133 19.02 5.06 -4.11
N VAL A 134 18.42 5.90 -3.27
CA VAL A 134 17.93 5.52 -1.94
C VAL A 134 16.88 4.41 -1.95
N TRP A 135 16.26 4.13 -3.11
CA TRP A 135 15.29 3.07 -3.34
C TRP A 135 15.82 1.95 -4.26
N LEU A 136 17.15 1.78 -4.41
CA LEU A 136 17.70 0.64 -5.14
C LEU A 136 17.63 -0.68 -4.37
N THR A 137 17.49 -0.62 -3.05
CA THR A 137 17.48 -1.77 -2.13
C THR A 137 16.23 -1.76 -1.26
N GLY A 138 15.97 -2.85 -0.54
CA GLY A 138 14.84 -2.95 0.39
C GLY A 138 13.52 -3.35 -0.29
N TRP A 139 13.61 -3.92 -1.49
CA TRP A 139 12.47 -4.52 -2.19
C TRP A 139 12.22 -5.94 -1.68
N HIS A 140 10.95 -6.27 -1.46
CA HIS A 140 10.52 -7.60 -1.02
C HIS A 140 9.64 -8.21 -2.11
N HIS A 141 10.24 -8.98 -3.02
CA HIS A 141 9.57 -9.48 -4.23
C HIS A 141 8.34 -10.33 -3.94
N GLU A 142 8.44 -11.30 -3.01
CA GLU A 142 7.29 -12.13 -2.63
C GLU A 142 6.12 -11.29 -2.09
N ALA A 143 6.41 -10.28 -1.27
CA ALA A 143 5.39 -9.36 -0.77
C ALA A 143 4.82 -8.51 -1.91
N HIS A 144 5.65 -8.01 -2.82
CA HIS A 144 5.22 -7.25 -3.99
C HIS A 144 4.26 -8.06 -4.89
N ASP A 145 4.59 -9.31 -5.16
CA ASP A 145 3.79 -10.20 -6.01
C ASP A 145 2.46 -10.55 -5.35
N ALA A 146 2.47 -10.88 -4.05
CA ALA A 146 1.26 -11.13 -3.28
C ALA A 146 0.34 -9.90 -3.20
N GLN A 147 0.93 -8.71 -3.05
CA GLN A 147 0.22 -7.42 -3.07
C GLN A 147 -0.39 -7.10 -4.44
N GLY A 148 0.35 -7.40 -5.51
CA GLY A 148 -0.11 -7.26 -6.90
C GLY A 148 -1.26 -8.22 -7.20
N TYR A 149 -1.12 -9.48 -6.79
CA TYR A 149 -2.16 -10.51 -6.92
C TYR A 149 -3.45 -10.09 -6.20
N ALA A 150 -3.36 -9.68 -4.93
CA ALA A 150 -4.52 -9.27 -4.14
C ALA A 150 -5.24 -8.08 -4.76
N ARG A 151 -4.51 -7.06 -5.23
CA ARG A 151 -5.08 -5.91 -5.93
C ARG A 151 -5.83 -6.32 -7.19
N ASN A 152 -5.28 -7.25 -7.96
CA ASN A 152 -5.87 -7.66 -9.24
C ASN A 152 -7.08 -8.59 -9.09
N ASN A 153 -7.18 -9.31 -7.96
CA ASN A 153 -8.25 -10.28 -7.70
C ASN A 153 -9.31 -9.79 -6.71
N THR A 154 -9.22 -8.55 -6.22
CA THR A 154 -10.25 -7.94 -5.37
C THR A 154 -11.01 -6.88 -6.14
N PRO A 155 -12.35 -6.99 -6.26
CA PRO A 155 -13.18 -5.93 -6.83
C PRO A 155 -12.93 -4.60 -6.11
N VAL A 156 -12.60 -3.54 -6.87
CA VAL A 156 -12.28 -2.24 -6.27
C VAL A 156 -13.47 -1.67 -5.49
N ASP A 157 -14.69 -1.97 -5.91
CA ASP A 157 -15.91 -1.46 -5.28
C ASP A 157 -16.13 -1.99 -3.86
N ASP A 158 -15.48 -3.11 -3.50
CA ASP A 158 -15.51 -3.65 -2.13
C ASP A 158 -14.88 -2.69 -1.11
N TYR A 159 -13.96 -1.83 -1.54
CA TYR A 159 -13.23 -0.93 -0.65
C TYR A 159 -13.13 0.51 -1.16
N PHE A 160 -13.59 0.83 -2.37
CA PHE A 160 -13.38 2.14 -3.00
C PHE A 160 -13.79 3.31 -2.09
N ALA A 161 -14.95 3.19 -1.43
CA ALA A 161 -15.56 4.22 -0.60
C ALA A 161 -14.94 4.37 0.80
N ALA A 162 -14.06 3.44 1.22
CA ALA A 162 -13.51 3.40 2.58
C ALA A 162 -14.58 3.35 3.70
N GLY A 163 -15.71 2.67 3.45
CA GLY A 163 -16.81 2.56 4.40
C GLY A 163 -17.49 3.90 4.69
N LYS A 164 -17.64 4.21 5.99
CA LYS A 164 -18.21 5.48 6.49
C LYS A 164 -17.14 6.39 7.12
N ALA A 165 -15.86 6.05 6.94
CA ALA A 165 -14.73 6.74 7.55
C ALA A 165 -14.42 8.09 6.88
#